data_AF-A0A8H4KRF9-F1
#
_entry.id   AF-A0A8H4KRF9-F1
#
_cell.length_a   1.000
_cell.length_b   1.000
_cell.length_c   1.000
_cell.angle_alpha   90.00
_cell.angle_beta   90.00
_cell.angle_gamma   90.00
#
_symmetry.space_group_name_H-M   'P 1'
#
loop_
_entity.id
_entity.type
_entity.pdbx_description
1 polymer ?
#
loop_
_entity_poly.entity_id
_entity_poly.type
_entity_poly.pdbx_seq_one_letter_code
_entity_poly.pdbx_strand_id
1 'polypeptide(L)'
;MDVSQYSAGPGAYDNLSAYQITVLFNKHGLTKSDADQFAAKLLGKPVSPTPVQGGSSYTVFSDSSNQVVQFRDLQLPEQLLDLAGQLYGDFVPACRFEGMFGSVYVYVENNFHIDENTGRITGVVDWANAKIAPFGVSLASMEVVLGIQTRAAWHFHHNHQALRKLFWDAFYDVTGNISDDDRHSMDIARLFGLFWTHGYEEKEYAISYLSTLCQVDTDS
;
A
#
# COMPACT_ATOMS: atom_id res chain seq x y z
N MET A 1 19.08 -5.17 6.05
CA MET A 1 18.72 -6.55 5.68
C MET A 1 18.16 -6.48 4.27
N ASP A 2 18.79 -7.13 3.30
CA ASP A 2 18.29 -7.14 1.92
C ASP A 2 17.12 -8.12 1.82
N VAL A 3 15.90 -7.58 1.75
CA VAL A 3 14.65 -8.34 1.66
C VAL A 3 14.32 -8.73 0.21
N SER A 4 15.01 -8.16 -0.77
CA SER A 4 14.70 -8.36 -2.21
C SER A 4 14.96 -9.79 -2.69
N GLN A 5 15.91 -10.50 -2.06
CA GLN A 5 16.21 -11.91 -2.34
C GLN A 5 15.12 -12.88 -1.86
N TYR A 6 14.14 -12.41 -1.07
CA TYR A 6 13.08 -13.23 -0.47
C TYR A 6 11.67 -12.79 -0.90
N SER A 7 11.55 -11.75 -1.71
CA SER A 7 10.31 -11.40 -2.40
C SER A 7 10.00 -12.39 -3.51
N ALA A 8 8.72 -12.53 -3.87
CA ALA A 8 8.32 -13.25 -5.07
C ALA A 8 9.15 -12.74 -6.27
N GLY A 9 9.57 -13.64 -7.16
CA GLY A 9 10.38 -13.25 -8.31
C GLY A 9 9.64 -12.23 -9.21
N PRO A 10 10.35 -11.34 -9.93
CA PRO A 10 9.75 -10.25 -10.71
C PRO A 10 8.55 -10.67 -11.57
N GLY A 11 8.68 -11.77 -12.30
CA GLY A 11 7.62 -12.28 -13.18
C GLY A 11 6.29 -12.64 -12.50
N ALA A 12 6.26 -12.83 -11.18
CA ALA A 12 5.04 -13.18 -10.46
C ALA A 12 4.12 -11.96 -10.25
N TYR A 13 4.67 -10.80 -9.88
CA TYR A 13 3.90 -9.56 -9.71
C TYR A 13 3.84 -8.72 -11.00
N ASP A 14 4.78 -8.89 -11.94
CA ASP A 14 4.78 -8.18 -13.22
C ASP A 14 3.47 -8.34 -14.00
N ASN A 15 2.85 -9.52 -13.96
CA ASN A 15 1.58 -9.79 -14.63
C ASN A 15 0.41 -9.01 -14.02
N LEU A 16 0.38 -8.86 -12.68
CA LEU A 16 -0.64 -8.07 -12.00
C LEU A 16 -0.43 -6.59 -12.30
N SER A 17 0.80 -6.10 -12.16
CA SER A 17 1.17 -4.71 -12.47
C SER A 17 0.82 -4.35 -13.92
N ALA A 18 1.15 -5.21 -14.89
CA ALA A 18 0.82 -5.00 -16.30
C ALA A 18 -0.69 -4.94 -16.55
N TYR A 19 -1.47 -5.80 -15.88
CA TYR A 19 -2.93 -5.77 -15.92
C TYR A 19 -3.49 -4.47 -15.33
N GLN A 20 -3.04 -4.05 -14.14
CA GLN A 20 -3.49 -2.82 -13.47
C GLN A 20 -3.20 -1.57 -14.31
N ILE A 21 -1.97 -1.48 -14.85
CA ILE A 21 -1.56 -0.44 -15.81
C ILE A 21 -2.53 -0.39 -16.98
N THR A 22 -2.79 -1.54 -17.61
CA THR A 22 -3.67 -1.64 -18.78
C THR A 22 -5.10 -1.19 -18.45
N VAL A 23 -5.66 -1.65 -17.33
CA VAL A 23 -7.01 -1.30 -16.89
C VAL A 23 -7.15 0.21 -16.66
N LEU A 24 -6.22 0.81 -15.93
CA LEU A 24 -6.25 2.25 -15.65
C LEU A 24 -6.17 3.06 -16.95
N PHE A 25 -5.18 2.78 -17.79
CA PHE A 25 -4.97 3.56 -19.01
C PHE A 25 -6.10 3.38 -20.02
N ASN A 26 -6.66 2.18 -20.16
CA ASN A 26 -7.85 1.95 -20.99
C ASN A 26 -9.08 2.70 -20.47
N LYS A 27 -9.28 2.72 -19.14
CA LYS A 27 -10.39 3.45 -18.51
C LYS A 27 -10.35 4.95 -18.84
N HIS A 28 -9.16 5.54 -18.85
CA HIS A 28 -8.99 6.99 -19.03
C HIS A 28 -8.64 7.41 -20.47
N GLY A 29 -8.45 6.46 -21.40
CA GLY A 29 -8.03 6.75 -22.77
C GLY A 29 -6.63 7.37 -22.85
N LEU A 30 -5.74 6.97 -21.94
CA LEU A 30 -4.38 7.48 -21.78
C LEU A 30 -3.36 6.40 -22.13
N THR A 31 -2.08 6.74 -22.23
CA THR A 31 -1.01 5.75 -22.41
C THR A 31 0.06 5.84 -21.33
N LYS A 32 0.67 4.69 -21.02
CA LYS A 32 1.82 4.61 -20.12
C LYS A 32 2.98 5.49 -20.56
N SER A 33 3.28 5.49 -21.87
CA SER A 33 4.38 6.27 -22.44
C SER A 33 4.19 7.77 -22.21
N ASP A 34 2.97 8.28 -22.42
CA ASP A 34 2.69 9.70 -22.22
C ASP A 34 2.76 10.09 -20.74
N ALA A 35 2.29 9.21 -19.85
CA ALA A 35 2.40 9.40 -18.40
C ALA A 35 3.87 9.41 -17.94
N ASP A 36 4.70 8.50 -18.44
CA ASP A 36 6.14 8.44 -18.13
C ASP A 36 6.85 9.72 -18.59
N GLN A 37 6.56 10.19 -19.81
CA GLN A 37 7.12 11.43 -20.34
C GLN A 37 6.66 12.65 -19.53
N PHE A 38 5.38 12.68 -19.15
CA PHE A 38 4.84 13.73 -18.30
C PHE A 38 5.56 13.77 -16.95
N ALA A 39 5.68 12.62 -16.27
CA ALA A 39 6.37 12.52 -14.98
C ALA A 39 7.86 12.88 -15.09
N ALA A 40 8.55 12.41 -16.12
CA ALA A 40 9.95 12.76 -16.34
C ALA A 40 10.14 14.27 -16.57
N LYS A 41 9.22 14.90 -17.31
CA LYS A 41 9.23 16.35 -17.53
C LYS A 41 8.90 17.12 -16.24
N LEU A 42 7.93 16.64 -15.47
CA LEU A 42 7.52 17.21 -14.20
C LEU A 42 8.69 17.24 -13.20
N LEU A 43 9.42 16.13 -13.09
CA LEU A 43 10.56 16.03 -12.19
C LEU A 43 11.88 16.56 -12.77
N GLY A 44 11.95 16.75 -14.09
CA GLY A 44 13.20 17.06 -14.79
C GLY A 44 14.25 15.94 -14.70
N LYS A 45 13.81 14.70 -14.43
CA LYS A 45 14.65 13.51 -14.19
C LYS A 45 14.03 12.29 -14.85
N PRO A 46 14.83 11.25 -15.20
CA PRO A 46 14.29 9.98 -15.66
C PRO A 46 13.40 9.34 -14.59
N VAL A 47 12.38 8.63 -15.04
CA VAL A 47 11.47 7.86 -14.18
C VAL A 47 11.34 6.43 -14.71
N SER A 48 11.01 5.50 -13.82
CA SER A 48 10.67 4.12 -14.14
C SER A 48 9.41 3.69 -13.38
N PRO A 49 8.59 2.79 -13.91
CA PRO A 49 7.45 2.24 -13.16
C PRO A 49 7.93 1.48 -11.93
N THR A 50 7.22 1.63 -10.82
CA THR A 50 7.48 0.78 -9.64
C THR A 50 7.15 -0.69 -9.96
N PRO A 51 7.89 -1.67 -9.41
CA PRO A 51 7.66 -3.10 -9.69
C PRO A 51 6.24 -3.55 -9.34
N VAL A 52 5.69 -3.01 -8.24
CA VAL A 52 4.32 -3.23 -7.79
C VAL A 52 3.52 -1.97 -8.05
N GLN A 53 2.33 -2.13 -8.65
CA GLN A 53 1.41 -1.04 -8.96
C GLN A 53 0.17 -1.10 -8.06
N GLY A 54 -0.50 0.05 -7.92
CA GLY A 54 -1.74 0.16 -7.15
C GLY A 54 -2.95 -0.20 -8.01
N GLY A 55 -4.00 -0.78 -7.41
CA GLY A 55 -5.23 -1.13 -8.13
C GLY A 55 -5.98 0.07 -8.73
N SER A 56 -5.76 1.28 -8.20
CA SER A 56 -6.40 2.52 -8.63
C SER A 56 -5.41 3.63 -8.99
N SER A 57 -4.14 3.28 -9.22
CA SER A 57 -3.10 4.26 -9.51
C SER A 57 -1.93 3.67 -10.29
N TYR A 58 -1.41 4.44 -11.23
CA TYR A 58 -0.13 4.17 -11.86
C TYR A 58 0.98 4.96 -11.16
N THR A 59 2.06 4.28 -10.77
CA THR A 59 3.14 4.86 -9.96
C THR A 59 4.48 4.70 -10.67
N VAL A 60 5.21 5.80 -10.76
CA VAL A 60 6.59 5.84 -11.25
C VAL A 60 7.51 6.44 -10.19
N PHE A 61 8.77 6.04 -10.22
CA PHE A 61 9.82 6.49 -9.31
C PHE A 61 11.00 7.07 -10.09
N SER A 62 11.63 8.10 -9.52
CA SER A 62 12.91 8.61 -10.00
C SER A 62 14.01 8.31 -9.00
N ASP A 63 14.91 7.39 -9.35
CA ASP A 63 16.11 7.10 -8.53
C ASP A 63 16.98 8.35 -8.32
N SER A 64 16.97 9.27 -9.29
CA SER A 64 17.82 10.46 -9.28
C SER A 64 17.34 11.57 -8.34
N SER A 65 16.03 11.68 -8.12
CA SER A 65 15.46 12.65 -7.17
C SER A 65 14.89 12.02 -5.91
N ASN A 66 14.84 10.68 -5.82
CA ASN A 66 14.17 9.94 -4.76
C ASN A 66 12.70 10.36 -4.61
N GLN A 67 12.01 10.54 -5.73
CA GLN A 67 10.61 11.00 -5.75
C GLN A 67 9.71 10.02 -6.48
N VAL A 68 8.48 9.91 -5.98
CA VAL A 68 7.41 9.12 -6.56
C VAL A 68 6.40 10.05 -7.23
N VAL A 69 5.93 9.68 -8.42
CA VAL A 69 4.77 10.31 -9.07
C VAL A 69 3.65 9.29 -9.19
N GLN A 70 2.48 9.63 -8.68
CA GLN A 70 1.28 8.79 -8.75
C GLN A 70 0.22 9.44 -9.64
N PHE A 71 -0.27 8.68 -10.62
CA PHE A 71 -1.41 9.00 -11.45
C PHE A 71 -2.61 8.22 -10.93
N ARG A 72 -3.55 8.91 -10.29
CA ARG A 72 -4.65 8.30 -9.53
C ARG A 72 -5.98 8.46 -10.25
N ASP A 73 -6.80 7.41 -10.22
CA ASP A 73 -8.19 7.44 -10.67
C ASP A 73 -9.06 8.35 -9.79
N LEU A 74 -8.77 8.38 -8.49
CA LEU A 74 -9.50 9.16 -7.49
C LEU A 74 -8.59 10.25 -6.89
N GLN A 75 -9.19 11.43 -6.67
CA GLN A 75 -8.56 12.51 -5.92
C GLN A 75 -8.34 12.09 -4.46
N LEU A 76 -7.23 12.54 -3.87
CA LEU A 76 -7.04 12.38 -2.44
C LEU A 76 -7.99 13.33 -1.68
N PRO A 77 -8.54 12.91 -0.53
CA PRO A 77 -9.47 13.73 0.25
C PRO A 77 -8.72 14.87 0.94
N GLU A 78 -8.62 16.02 0.29
CA GLU A 78 -7.86 17.21 0.77
C GLU A 78 -8.19 17.58 2.22
N GLN A 79 -9.48 17.65 2.57
CA GLN A 79 -9.93 17.97 3.93
C GLN A 79 -9.42 16.98 4.98
N LEU A 80 -9.31 15.70 4.61
CA LEU A 80 -8.82 14.67 5.51
C LEU A 80 -7.29 14.73 5.62
N LEU A 81 -6.59 15.02 4.54
CA LEU A 81 -5.14 15.25 4.56
C LEU A 81 -4.79 16.47 5.40
N ASP A 82 -5.55 17.56 5.28
CA ASP A 82 -5.38 18.76 6.10
C ASP A 82 -5.58 18.45 7.59
N LEU A 83 -6.65 17.73 7.93
CA LEU A 83 -6.93 17.32 9.29
C LEU A 83 -5.84 16.37 9.83
N ALA A 84 -5.40 15.42 9.02
CA ALA A 84 -4.30 14.53 9.39
C ALA A 84 -3.02 15.32 9.63
N GLY A 85 -2.68 16.28 8.78
CA GLY A 85 -1.53 17.17 8.96
C GLY A 85 -1.63 18.01 10.24
N GLN A 86 -2.81 18.49 10.59
CA GLN A 86 -3.03 19.19 11.87
C GLN A 86 -2.83 18.29 13.10
N LEU A 87 -3.23 17.01 13.01
CA LEU A 87 -3.18 16.07 14.13
C LEU A 87 -1.82 15.41 14.30
N TYR A 88 -1.19 15.03 13.19
CA TYR A 88 0.02 14.21 13.17
C TYR A 88 1.27 14.97 12.71
N GLY A 89 1.12 16.23 12.29
CA GLY A 89 2.23 17.12 11.93
C GLY A 89 3.09 16.53 10.82
N ASP A 90 4.41 16.54 11.05
CA ASP A 90 5.42 16.06 10.10
C ASP A 90 5.30 14.57 9.75
N PHE A 91 4.47 13.80 10.48
CA PHE A 91 4.17 12.41 10.17
C PHE A 91 3.19 12.25 8.99
N VAL A 92 2.58 13.34 8.52
CA VAL A 92 1.79 13.36 7.28
C VAL A 92 2.62 14.07 6.22
N PRO A 93 3.20 13.33 5.26
CA PRO A 93 4.01 13.95 4.24
C PRO A 93 3.21 14.92 3.39
N ALA A 94 3.90 15.95 2.90
CA ALA A 94 3.33 16.98 2.05
C ALA A 94 3.04 16.43 0.64
N CYS A 95 1.97 15.65 0.52
CA CYS A 95 1.50 15.14 -0.77
C CYS A 95 1.16 16.32 -1.67
N ARG A 96 1.95 16.52 -2.72
CA ARG A 96 1.78 17.68 -3.59
C ARG A 96 0.91 17.30 -4.79
N PHE A 97 -0.25 17.93 -4.90
CA PHE A 97 -1.09 17.85 -6.08
C PHE A 97 -0.49 18.70 -7.21
N GLU A 98 -0.22 18.07 -8.35
CA GLU A 98 0.42 18.69 -9.53
C GLU A 98 -0.58 18.98 -10.66
N GLY A 99 -1.88 18.80 -10.38
CA GLY A 99 -2.95 18.97 -11.34
C GLY A 99 -3.40 17.66 -11.97
N MET A 100 -4.11 17.76 -13.09
CA MET A 100 -4.66 16.62 -13.82
C MET A 100 -3.82 16.31 -15.06
N PHE A 101 -3.67 15.03 -15.35
CA PHE A 101 -3.15 14.54 -16.63
C PHE A 101 -4.28 13.81 -17.35
N GLY A 102 -4.88 14.45 -18.35
CA GLY A 102 -6.13 13.98 -18.94
C GLY A 102 -7.25 13.95 -17.88
N SER A 103 -7.68 12.76 -17.49
CA SER A 103 -8.74 12.56 -16.49
C SER A 103 -8.25 11.91 -15.18
N VAL A 104 -6.93 11.76 -14.99
CA VAL A 104 -6.34 11.27 -13.73
C VAL A 104 -5.69 12.39 -12.94
N TYR A 105 -5.67 12.25 -11.62
CA TYR A 105 -5.06 13.20 -10.69
C TYR A 105 -3.58 12.87 -10.48
N VAL A 106 -2.70 13.86 -10.56
CA VAL A 106 -1.26 13.66 -10.41
C VAL A 106 -0.79 14.16 -9.06
N TYR A 107 -0.07 13.30 -8.34
CA TYR A 107 0.55 13.62 -7.06
C TYR A 107 2.03 13.28 -7.07
N VAL A 108 2.82 14.08 -6.36
CA VAL A 108 4.22 13.79 -6.06
C VAL A 108 4.35 13.57 -4.56
N GLU A 109 4.56 12.33 -4.14
CA GLU A 109 5.11 11.84 -2.86
C GLU A 109 4.83 10.34 -2.69
N ASN A 110 5.53 9.68 -1.74
CA ASN A 110 5.32 8.26 -1.42
C ASN A 110 4.27 8.05 -0.32
N ASN A 111 3.66 6.86 -0.30
CA ASN A 111 2.68 6.46 0.71
C ASN A 111 3.29 6.20 2.08
N PHE A 112 4.58 5.86 2.15
CA PHE A 112 5.36 5.71 3.38
C PHE A 112 6.71 6.38 3.21
N HIS A 113 7.12 7.17 4.18
CA HIS A 113 8.46 7.76 4.24
C HIS A 113 9.25 7.02 5.29
N ILE A 114 10.49 6.66 4.96
CA ILE A 114 11.39 5.90 5.84
C ILE A 114 12.70 6.67 5.93
N ASP A 115 13.18 6.89 7.14
CA ASP A 115 14.56 7.34 7.35
C ASP A 115 15.51 6.19 7.00
N GLU A 116 16.30 6.36 5.93
CA GLU A 116 17.19 5.32 5.41
C GLU A 116 18.28 4.87 6.41
N ASN A 117 18.66 5.75 7.35
CA ASN A 117 19.73 5.45 8.31
C ASN A 117 19.21 4.64 9.50
N THR A 118 17.96 4.92 9.92
CA THR A 118 17.37 4.37 11.15
C THR A 118 16.29 3.33 10.88
N GLY A 119 15.74 3.29 9.67
CA GLY A 119 14.59 2.46 9.29
C GLY A 119 13.26 2.94 9.90
N ARG A 120 13.21 4.13 10.50
CA ARG A 120 11.99 4.66 11.12
C ARG A 120 11.02 5.15 10.06
N ILE A 121 9.73 4.82 10.22
CA ILE A 121 8.66 5.45 9.45
C ILE A 121 8.59 6.91 9.88
N THR A 122 8.77 7.82 8.93
CA THR A 122 8.72 9.27 9.11
C THR A 122 7.46 9.89 8.51
N GLY A 123 6.66 9.13 7.77
CA GLY A 123 5.30 9.56 7.44
C GLY A 123 4.47 8.58 6.61
N VAL A 124 3.16 8.83 6.52
CA VAL A 124 2.14 8.01 5.83
C VAL A 124 1.15 8.88 5.03
N VAL A 125 0.93 8.62 3.73
CA VAL A 125 0.18 9.52 2.80
C VAL A 125 -1.09 8.93 2.16
N ASP A 126 -1.27 7.61 2.05
CA ASP A 126 -2.40 7.04 1.27
C ASP A 126 -3.74 7.02 2.00
N TRP A 127 -4.23 8.20 2.41
CA TRP A 127 -5.50 8.38 3.10
C TRP A 127 -6.71 8.40 2.16
N ALA A 128 -6.54 8.08 0.86
CA ALA A 128 -7.60 8.14 -0.14
C ALA A 128 -8.86 7.35 0.23
N ASN A 129 -8.64 6.21 0.91
CA ASN A 129 -9.68 5.30 1.37
C ASN A 129 -9.81 5.30 2.90
N ALA A 130 -9.28 6.30 3.59
CA ALA A 130 -9.34 6.37 5.04
C ALA A 130 -10.79 6.57 5.51
N LYS A 131 -11.14 5.85 6.58
CA LYS A 131 -12.51 5.67 7.06
C LYS A 131 -12.52 5.66 8.57
N ILE A 132 -13.66 6.04 9.14
CA ILE A 132 -13.97 5.79 10.55
C ILE A 132 -14.46 4.33 10.64
N ALA A 133 -13.75 3.49 11.39
CA ALA A 133 -14.05 2.08 11.58
C ALA A 133 -13.64 1.63 13.00
N PRO A 134 -14.13 0.46 13.48
CA PRO A 134 -13.67 -0.11 14.74
C PRO A 134 -12.14 -0.26 14.79
N PHE A 135 -11.57 -0.09 15.99
CA PHE A 135 -10.17 -0.37 16.21
C PHE A 135 -9.85 -1.83 15.83
N GLY A 136 -8.74 -2.05 15.14
CA GLY A 136 -8.36 -3.38 14.63
C GLY A 136 -8.62 -3.57 13.13
N VAL A 137 -9.54 -2.84 12.50
CA VAL A 137 -9.78 -2.95 11.05
C VAL A 137 -8.54 -2.60 10.23
N SER A 138 -7.79 -1.58 10.66
CA SER A 138 -6.52 -1.21 10.03
C SER A 138 -5.39 -2.20 10.27
N LEU A 139 -5.50 -3.11 11.24
CA LEU A 139 -4.49 -4.15 11.48
C LEU A 139 -4.47 -5.18 10.35
N ALA A 140 -5.51 -5.25 9.52
CA ALA A 140 -5.50 -6.03 8.28
C ALA A 140 -4.35 -5.61 7.34
N SER A 141 -4.01 -4.31 7.31
CA SER A 141 -2.92 -3.79 6.50
C SER A 141 -1.55 -4.36 6.91
N MET A 142 -1.41 -4.83 8.15
CA MET A 142 -0.19 -5.53 8.59
C MET A 142 0.01 -6.82 7.80
N GLU A 143 -1.05 -7.61 7.55
CA GLU A 143 -0.92 -8.84 6.75
C GLU A 143 -0.59 -8.53 5.29
N VAL A 144 -1.08 -7.40 4.78
CA VAL A 144 -0.82 -6.92 3.43
C VAL A 144 0.65 -6.51 3.24
N VAL A 145 1.28 -5.83 4.20
CA VAL A 145 2.69 -5.42 4.07
C VAL A 145 3.68 -6.58 4.23
N LEU A 146 3.22 -7.74 4.72
CA LEU A 146 4.03 -8.93 4.93
C LEU A 146 4.17 -9.80 3.68
N GLY A 147 3.54 -9.43 2.57
CA GLY A 147 3.64 -10.17 1.32
C GLY A 147 3.35 -9.33 0.09
N ILE A 148 3.31 -10.02 -1.04
CA ILE A 148 3.06 -9.44 -2.36
C ILE A 148 1.84 -10.13 -2.97
N GLN A 149 0.88 -9.33 -3.42
CA GLN A 149 -0.21 -9.79 -4.25
C GLN A 149 0.29 -10.05 -5.67
N THR A 150 -0.06 -11.21 -6.21
CA THR A 150 0.04 -11.50 -7.65
C THR A 150 -1.36 -11.67 -8.21
N ARG A 151 -1.50 -11.84 -9.52
CA ARG A 151 -2.82 -12.02 -10.14
C ARG A 151 -3.56 -13.28 -9.66
N ALA A 152 -2.85 -14.28 -9.13
CA ALA A 152 -3.44 -15.58 -8.79
C ALA A 152 -3.36 -15.93 -7.30
N ALA A 153 -2.40 -15.36 -6.58
CA ALA A 153 -2.13 -15.73 -5.19
C ALA A 153 -1.48 -14.60 -4.38
N TRP A 154 -1.54 -14.76 -3.06
CA TRP A 154 -0.77 -13.96 -2.12
C TRP A 154 0.53 -14.69 -1.77
N HIS A 155 1.67 -14.01 -1.84
CA HIS A 155 2.97 -14.58 -1.49
C HIS A 155 3.57 -13.83 -0.32
N PHE A 156 3.62 -14.46 0.85
CA PHE A 156 4.32 -13.90 1.99
C PHE A 156 5.84 -13.86 1.77
N HIS A 157 6.49 -12.84 2.33
CA HIS A 157 7.94 -12.80 2.44
C HIS A 157 8.44 -13.94 3.32
N HIS A 158 9.63 -14.47 3.04
CA HIS A 158 10.20 -15.60 3.77
C HIS A 158 10.24 -15.41 5.30
N ASN A 159 10.49 -14.18 5.77
CA ASN A 159 10.58 -13.81 7.17
C ASN A 159 9.26 -13.29 7.78
N HIS A 160 8.13 -13.44 7.08
CA HIS A 160 6.86 -12.83 7.50
C HIS A 160 6.41 -13.26 8.90
N GLN A 161 6.65 -14.51 9.32
CA GLN A 161 6.32 -15.00 10.66
C GLN A 161 7.11 -14.23 11.74
N ALA A 162 8.42 -14.04 11.53
CA ALA A 162 9.27 -13.30 12.46
C ALA A 162 8.89 -11.81 12.51
N LEU A 163 8.59 -11.20 11.37
CA LEU A 163 8.14 -9.81 11.28
C LEU A 163 6.77 -9.60 11.95
N ARG A 164 5.84 -10.54 11.75
CA ARG A 164 4.53 -10.54 12.41
C ARG A 164 4.65 -10.64 13.92
N LYS A 165 5.49 -11.57 14.39
CA LYS A 165 5.78 -11.70 15.83
C LYS A 165 6.35 -10.40 16.38
N LEU A 166 7.35 -9.83 15.70
CA LEU A 166 7.98 -8.57 16.11
C LEU A 166 6.96 -7.41 16.19
N PHE A 167 6.06 -7.32 15.21
CA PHE A 167 4.98 -6.34 15.22
C PHE A 167 4.11 -6.48 16.47
N TRP A 168 3.61 -7.69 16.74
CA TRP A 168 2.73 -7.92 17.89
C TRP A 168 3.45 -7.73 19.23
N ASP A 169 4.70 -8.18 19.35
CA ASP A 169 5.52 -7.95 20.55
C ASP A 169 5.64 -6.44 20.82
N ALA A 170 6.01 -5.65 19.81
CA ALA A 170 6.15 -4.20 19.94
C ALA A 170 4.80 -3.51 20.21
N PHE A 171 3.73 -3.96 19.56
CA PHE A 171 2.38 -3.42 19.75
C PHE A 171 1.91 -3.62 21.21
N TYR A 172 2.09 -4.81 21.78
CA TYR A 172 1.71 -5.09 23.17
C TYR A 172 2.64 -4.43 24.19
N ASP A 173 3.92 -4.24 23.86
CA ASP A 173 4.84 -3.45 24.70
C ASP A 173 4.37 -1.98 24.82
N VAL A 174 3.93 -1.38 23.71
CA VAL A 174 3.45 0.01 23.67
C VAL A 174 2.05 0.17 24.29
N THR A 175 1.13 -0.74 24.00
CA THR A 175 -0.26 -0.64 24.48
C THR A 175 -0.44 -1.14 25.91
N GLY A 176 0.50 -1.95 26.40
CA GLY A 176 0.42 -2.58 27.71
C GLY A 176 -0.57 -3.73 27.73
N ASN A 177 -1.24 -3.91 28.88
CA ASN A 177 -2.13 -5.06 29.06
C ASN A 177 -3.48 -4.84 28.36
N ILE A 178 -3.78 -5.71 27.38
CA ILE A 178 -5.06 -5.78 26.68
C ILE A 178 -5.74 -7.09 27.10
N SER A 179 -7.02 -7.02 27.45
CA SER A 179 -7.81 -8.18 27.88
C SER A 179 -7.96 -9.21 26.75
N ASP A 180 -8.23 -10.47 27.10
CA ASP A 180 -8.45 -11.53 26.10
C ASP A 180 -9.67 -11.22 25.21
N ASP A 181 -10.73 -10.63 25.78
CA ASP A 181 -11.93 -10.22 25.05
C ASP A 181 -11.62 -9.10 24.03
N ASP A 182 -10.79 -8.12 24.41
CA ASP A 182 -10.36 -7.05 23.51
C ASP A 182 -9.44 -7.58 22.43
N ARG A 183 -8.50 -8.49 22.75
CA ARG A 183 -7.65 -9.17 21.76
C ARG A 183 -8.48 -9.93 20.74
N HIS A 184 -9.50 -10.65 21.21
CA HIS A 184 -10.43 -11.35 20.33
C HIS A 184 -11.22 -10.40 19.43
N SER A 185 -11.68 -9.27 19.99
CA SER A 185 -12.39 -8.23 19.23
C SER A 185 -11.49 -7.59 18.16
N MET A 186 -10.22 -7.32 18.48
CA MET A 186 -9.22 -6.83 17.53
C MET A 186 -8.98 -7.84 16.40
N ASP A 187 -8.95 -9.13 16.71
CA ASP A 187 -8.77 -10.18 15.71
C ASP A 187 -9.95 -10.28 14.74
N ILE A 188 -11.18 -10.25 15.26
CA ILE A 188 -12.39 -10.17 14.42
C ILE A 188 -12.35 -8.93 13.52
N ALA A 189 -11.96 -7.77 14.07
CA ALA A 189 -11.84 -6.53 13.30
C ALA A 189 -10.76 -6.63 12.21
N ARG A 190 -9.62 -7.26 12.52
CA ARG A 190 -8.53 -7.53 11.55
C ARG A 190 -9.03 -8.41 10.41
N LEU A 191 -9.69 -9.53 10.71
CA LEU A 191 -10.28 -10.40 9.69
C LEU A 191 -11.31 -9.65 8.85
N PHE A 192 -12.20 -8.89 9.48
CA PHE A 192 -13.17 -8.04 8.78
C PHE A 192 -12.48 -7.07 7.80
N GLY A 193 -11.36 -6.45 8.19
CA GLY A 193 -10.57 -5.60 7.31
C GLY A 193 -10.02 -6.33 6.08
N LEU A 194 -9.58 -7.58 6.22
CA LEU A 194 -9.13 -8.42 5.09
C LEU A 194 -10.28 -8.73 4.14
N PHE A 195 -11.43 -9.18 4.68
CA PHE A 195 -12.64 -9.44 3.88
C PHE A 195 -13.14 -8.18 3.18
N TRP A 196 -13.11 -7.04 3.85
CA TRP A 196 -13.51 -5.77 3.26
C TRP A 196 -12.60 -5.37 2.10
N THR A 197 -11.30 -5.60 2.24
CA THR A 197 -10.29 -5.19 1.24
C THR A 197 -10.30 -6.10 0.02
N HIS A 198 -10.33 -7.42 0.22
CA HIS A 198 -10.14 -8.40 -0.85
C HIS A 198 -11.42 -9.14 -1.26
N GLY A 199 -12.53 -8.98 -0.52
CA GLY A 199 -13.77 -9.71 -0.77
C GLY A 199 -14.55 -9.27 -2.01
N TYR A 200 -14.23 -8.11 -2.58
CA TYR A 200 -14.83 -7.59 -3.82
C TYR A 200 -14.00 -7.88 -5.07
N GLU A 201 -12.84 -8.55 -4.93
CA GLU A 201 -12.06 -9.00 -6.08
C GLU A 201 -12.80 -10.12 -6.83
N GLU A 202 -12.37 -10.44 -8.07
CA GLU A 202 -13.04 -11.51 -8.84
C GLU A 202 -13.07 -12.80 -8.00
N LYS A 203 -14.21 -13.49 -8.03
CA LYS A 203 -14.59 -14.50 -7.02
C LYS A 203 -13.51 -15.56 -6.74
N GLU A 204 -12.82 -16.04 -7.78
CA GLU A 204 -11.77 -17.05 -7.63
C GLU A 204 -10.49 -16.48 -6.98
N TYR A 205 -10.16 -15.22 -7.28
CA TYR A 205 -9.01 -14.52 -6.70
C TYR A 205 -9.27 -14.14 -5.24
N ALA A 206 -10.46 -13.60 -4.94
CA ALA A 206 -10.86 -13.26 -3.56
C ALA A 206 -10.72 -14.47 -2.62
N ILE A 207 -11.15 -15.67 -3.05
CA ILE A 207 -11.01 -16.90 -2.26
C ILE A 207 -9.54 -17.25 -2.04
N SER A 208 -8.71 -17.20 -3.08
CA SER A 208 -7.27 -17.51 -3.02
C SER A 208 -6.50 -16.58 -2.07
N TYR A 209 -6.78 -15.28 -2.14
CA TYR A 209 -6.13 -14.29 -1.26
C TYR A 209 -6.60 -14.44 0.17
N LEU A 210 -7.91 -14.50 0.41
CA LEU A 210 -8.46 -14.61 1.76
C LEU A 210 -8.09 -15.93 2.41
N SER A 211 -8.01 -17.05 1.67
CA SER A 211 -7.54 -18.30 2.24
C SER A 211 -6.10 -18.18 2.73
N THR A 212 -5.24 -17.45 2.01
CA THR A 212 -3.84 -17.29 2.41
C THR A 212 -3.67 -16.28 3.54
N LEU A 213 -4.35 -15.13 3.46
CA LEU A 213 -4.25 -14.03 4.43
C LEU A 213 -4.88 -14.38 5.78
N CYS A 214 -5.94 -15.19 5.79
CA CYS A 214 -6.64 -15.58 7.02
C CYS A 214 -6.08 -16.88 7.66
N GLN A 215 -5.22 -17.65 6.99
CA GLN A 215 -4.70 -18.93 7.50
C GLN A 215 -3.57 -18.81 8.55
N VAL A 216 -3.33 -17.63 9.09
CA VAL A 216 -2.13 -17.35 9.88
C VAL A 216 -2.22 -17.84 11.34
N ASP A 217 -3.38 -18.30 11.79
CA ASP A 217 -3.62 -18.67 13.20
C ASP A 217 -3.58 -20.19 13.48
N THR A 218 -3.11 -21.03 12.54
CA THR A 218 -3.05 -22.49 12.77
C THR A 218 -1.70 -23.04 13.23
N ASP A 219 -0.65 -22.21 13.26
CA ASP A 219 0.73 -22.65 13.58
C ASP A 219 1.29 -21.99 14.86
N SER A 220 0.45 -21.71 15.85
CA SER A 220 0.86 -21.28 17.21
C SER A 220 0.86 -22.44 18.20
#